data_AF-A0A841PV18-F1
#
_entry.id   AF-A0A841PV18-F1
#
_cell.length_a   1.000
_cell.length_b   1.000
_cell.length_c   1.000
_cell.angle_alpha   90.00
_cell.angle_beta   90.00
_cell.angle_gamma   90.00
#
_symmetry.space_group_name_H-M   'P 1'
#
loop_
_entity.id
_entity.type
_entity.pdbx_description
1 polymer ?
#
loop_
_entity_poly.entity_id
_entity_poly.type
_entity_poly.pdbx_seq_one_letter_code
_entity_poly.pdbx_strand_id
1 'polypeptide(L)'
;MKKYLVSIGMGSLLVLSACGEDGNGSNEADTDETDEETEDVSAEEDDSDIDEEEEGNEDDESDEDGEDAATTEGGHEVGETVSDENGEQTLVSLADDVGTFETGPIILEIEKANGVSAVFEGEAAALLDQDEAEYIQVDMNVENTSEDDIMFYASQATLITDTGEQLDPDMFLSDHMDGEYFGEVSKSGSSYYFLENSTADEVQSIELRYSAPTDEDFMDVGDELQIEIDLER
;
A
#
# COMPACT_ATOMS: atom_id res chain seq x y z
N MET A 1 13.04 -8.70 65.02
CA MET A 1 12.72 -7.38 65.61
C MET A 1 11.63 -6.73 64.77
N LYS A 2 10.57 -6.26 65.45
CA LYS A 2 9.60 -5.17 65.12
C LYS A 2 9.32 -4.92 63.61
N LYS A 3 8.19 -5.39 63.06
CA LYS A 3 6.82 -4.79 63.11
C LYS A 3 6.77 -3.49 62.28
N TYR A 4 6.00 -3.41 61.19
CA TYR A 4 4.61 -2.89 61.05
C TYR A 4 4.49 -2.50 59.54
N LEU A 5 3.37 -2.44 58.81
CA LEU A 5 1.94 -2.34 59.11
C LEU A 5 1.14 -2.64 57.81
N VAL A 6 -0.04 -3.21 58.01
CA VAL A 6 -1.11 -3.49 57.03
C VAL A 6 -1.95 -2.23 56.76
N SER A 7 -2.44 -2.05 55.52
CA SER A 7 -3.75 -1.42 55.18
C SER A 7 -4.15 -1.85 53.76
N ILE A 8 -5.19 -2.67 53.56
CA ILE A 8 -6.61 -2.28 53.25
C ILE A 8 -6.67 -1.45 51.96
N GLY A 9 -7.31 -1.80 50.84
CA GLY A 9 -8.40 -2.73 50.54
C GLY A 9 -9.45 -1.99 49.69
N MET A 10 -9.79 -2.49 48.50
CA MET A 10 -11.00 -2.22 47.69
C MET A 10 -10.81 -3.04 46.38
N GLY A 11 -11.59 -4.04 45.97
CA GLY A 11 -13.02 -4.25 46.14
C GLY A 11 -13.77 -3.66 44.93
N SER A 12 -13.86 -4.40 43.81
CA SER A 12 -14.99 -4.36 42.86
C SER A 12 -14.86 -5.45 41.79
N LEU A 13 -15.60 -6.54 42.01
CA LEU A 13 -16.03 -7.47 40.98
C LEU A 13 -17.21 -6.84 40.24
N LEU A 14 -17.07 -6.58 38.94
CA LEU A 14 -18.19 -6.26 38.07
C LEU A 14 -18.66 -7.56 37.42
N VAL A 15 -19.77 -8.09 37.92
CA VAL A 15 -20.62 -9.06 37.22
C VAL A 15 -21.67 -8.24 36.48
N LEU A 16 -21.61 -8.22 35.15
CA LEU A 16 -22.68 -7.67 34.33
C LEU A 16 -23.66 -8.79 34.00
N SER A 17 -24.79 -8.77 34.70
CA SER A 17 -26.01 -9.47 34.34
C SER A 17 -26.80 -8.56 33.41
N ALA A 18 -26.90 -8.91 32.13
CA ALA A 18 -27.88 -8.31 31.21
C ALA A 18 -28.89 -9.41 30.84
N CYS A 19 -30.02 -9.43 31.56
CA CYS A 19 -31.27 -9.93 31.03
C CYS A 19 -31.95 -8.75 30.32
N GLY A 20 -31.96 -8.78 28.99
CA GLY A 20 -32.92 -8.04 28.18
C GLY A 20 -34.18 -8.90 28.05
N GLU A 21 -35.28 -8.38 28.57
CA GLU A 21 -36.61 -8.97 28.61
C GLU A 21 -37.40 -8.45 27.39
N ASP A 22 -37.66 -9.32 26.42
CA ASP A 22 -38.57 -9.03 25.31
C ASP A 22 -39.97 -9.56 25.64
N GLY A 23 -40.83 -8.64 26.07
CA GLY A 23 -42.24 -8.84 26.35
C GLY A 23 -43.14 -8.17 25.32
N ASN A 24 -43.56 -8.98 24.34
CA ASN A 24 -44.95 -9.19 23.89
C ASN A 24 -45.78 -8.05 23.25
N GLY A 25 -46.26 -8.33 22.03
CA GLY A 25 -47.51 -7.79 21.48
C GLY A 25 -47.58 -7.86 19.94
N SER A 26 -47.72 -9.05 19.34
CA SER A 26 -48.98 -9.59 18.79
C SER A 26 -49.71 -8.69 17.77
N ASN A 27 -49.76 -9.11 16.50
CA ASN A 27 -51.03 -9.26 15.79
C ASN A 27 -50.91 -10.21 14.58
N GLU A 28 -51.74 -11.25 14.59
CA GLU A 28 -51.96 -12.25 13.53
C GLU A 28 -52.78 -11.68 12.35
N ALA A 29 -52.54 -12.25 11.16
CA ALA A 29 -53.47 -12.52 10.05
C ALA A 29 -52.66 -13.37 9.05
N ASP A 30 -52.73 -14.70 9.03
CA ASP A 30 -53.77 -15.60 8.51
C ASP A 30 -53.99 -15.51 6.98
N THR A 31 -54.07 -16.71 6.40
CA THR A 31 -54.61 -17.13 5.09
C THR A 31 -53.64 -17.09 3.90
N ASP A 32 -53.57 -18.05 2.98
CA ASP A 32 -53.71 -19.52 2.87
C ASP A 32 -53.29 -19.83 1.41
N GLU A 33 -52.86 -21.07 1.17
CA GLU A 33 -52.61 -21.83 -0.07
C GLU A 33 -52.77 -21.20 -1.49
N THR A 34 -51.92 -21.61 -2.46
CA THR A 34 -52.26 -22.66 -3.47
C THR A 34 -51.09 -22.93 -4.46
N ASP A 35 -51.00 -24.22 -4.79
CA ASP A 35 -50.18 -25.06 -5.68
C ASP A 35 -49.69 -24.64 -7.08
N GLU A 36 -48.54 -25.27 -7.39
CA GLU A 36 -48.08 -26.06 -8.56
C GLU A 36 -48.31 -25.65 -10.04
N GLU A 37 -47.15 -25.67 -10.74
CA GLU A 37 -46.80 -26.28 -12.05
C GLU A 37 -47.73 -26.20 -13.27
N THR A 38 -47.19 -25.79 -14.42
CA THR A 38 -46.90 -26.67 -15.58
C THR A 38 -46.35 -25.92 -16.80
N GLU A 39 -45.64 -26.69 -17.62
CA GLU A 39 -44.79 -26.38 -18.77
C GLU A 39 -45.48 -25.83 -20.03
N ASP A 40 -44.69 -25.25 -20.97
CA ASP A 40 -44.71 -25.68 -22.37
C ASP A 40 -43.43 -25.25 -23.15
N VAL A 41 -43.11 -26.03 -24.18
CA VAL A 41 -41.86 -26.16 -24.94
C VAL A 41 -42.07 -25.67 -26.39
N SER A 42 -41.05 -25.12 -27.06
CA SER A 42 -40.78 -25.22 -28.53
C SER A 42 -39.63 -24.24 -28.89
N ALA A 43 -38.41 -24.63 -29.24
CA ALA A 43 -37.88 -25.42 -30.36
C ALA A 43 -37.77 -24.67 -31.72
N GLU A 44 -36.68 -24.99 -32.44
CA GLU A 44 -36.16 -24.59 -33.78
C GLU A 44 -35.20 -23.35 -33.77
N GLU A 45 -33.86 -23.48 -33.77
CA GLU A 45 -32.90 -23.99 -34.81
C GLU A 45 -32.77 -23.04 -36.03
N ASP A 46 -31.59 -22.42 -36.21
CA ASP A 46 -30.93 -22.34 -37.52
C ASP A 46 -29.41 -22.10 -37.35
N ASP A 47 -28.66 -22.94 -38.05
CA ASP A 47 -27.22 -23.14 -38.04
C ASP A 47 -26.67 -22.63 -39.37
N SER A 48 -25.58 -21.86 -39.37
CA SER A 48 -24.67 -21.87 -40.51
C SER A 48 -23.28 -21.36 -40.14
N ASP A 49 -22.40 -22.33 -40.08
CA ASP A 49 -20.95 -22.34 -40.00
C ASP A 49 -20.20 -21.71 -41.21
N ILE A 50 -18.98 -21.21 -40.92
CA ILE A 50 -17.72 -21.24 -41.73
C ILE A 50 -17.60 -20.19 -42.87
N ASP A 51 -16.52 -19.42 -43.06
CA ASP A 51 -15.09 -19.77 -43.08
C ASP A 51 -14.14 -18.58 -42.80
N GLU A 52 -12.93 -18.91 -42.34
CA GLU A 52 -11.72 -18.07 -42.28
C GLU A 52 -11.21 -17.73 -43.70
N GLU A 53 -10.58 -16.56 -43.89
CA GLU A 53 -9.35 -16.41 -44.69
C GLU A 53 -8.70 -15.05 -44.34
N GLU A 54 -7.37 -15.12 -44.29
CA GLU A 54 -6.36 -14.17 -43.80
C GLU A 54 -5.85 -13.18 -44.87
N GLU A 55 -5.01 -12.24 -44.41
CA GLU A 55 -4.05 -11.38 -45.11
C GLU A 55 -4.50 -10.12 -45.90
N GLY A 56 -3.90 -8.98 -45.52
CA GLY A 56 -3.40 -8.01 -46.51
C GLY A 56 -3.40 -6.51 -46.18
N ASN A 57 -2.46 -6.09 -45.31
CA ASN A 57 -1.56 -4.93 -45.40
C ASN A 57 -2.10 -3.51 -45.70
N GLU A 58 -1.72 -2.51 -44.89
CA GLU A 58 -0.94 -1.34 -45.35
C GLU A 58 -0.48 -0.48 -44.16
N ASP A 59 0.78 -0.05 -44.27
CA ASP A 59 1.63 0.68 -43.35
C ASP A 59 1.01 1.96 -42.77
N ASP A 60 1.29 2.24 -41.49
CA ASP A 60 1.49 3.62 -41.03
C ASP A 60 2.82 3.67 -40.25
N GLU A 61 3.88 3.92 -41.01
CA GLU A 61 5.13 4.49 -40.52
C GLU A 61 4.84 5.95 -40.17
N SER A 62 4.80 6.26 -38.88
CA SER A 62 4.94 7.63 -38.39
C SER A 62 5.83 7.70 -37.15
N ASP A 63 7.08 8.03 -37.46
CA ASP A 63 8.02 8.90 -36.74
C ASP A 63 8.60 8.46 -35.39
N GLU A 64 9.92 8.23 -35.45
CA GLU A 64 10.90 8.34 -34.37
C GLU A 64 10.71 9.66 -33.59
N ASP A 65 10.39 9.55 -32.31
CA ASP A 65 11.07 10.31 -31.25
C ASP A 65 11.10 9.39 -30.03
N GLY A 66 12.17 8.59 -29.93
CA GLY A 66 12.44 7.76 -28.76
C GLY A 66 12.86 8.66 -27.62
N GLU A 67 11.88 9.14 -26.86
CA GLU A 67 12.09 9.41 -25.44
C GLU A 67 12.26 8.05 -24.78
N ASP A 68 13.42 7.84 -24.15
CA ASP A 68 13.75 6.61 -23.42
C ASP A 68 12.85 6.58 -22.19
N ALA A 69 11.60 6.12 -22.36
CA ALA A 69 10.61 6.11 -21.31
C ALA A 69 11.11 5.20 -20.18
N ALA A 70 11.19 5.76 -18.96
CA ALA A 70 11.62 5.00 -17.79
C ALA A 70 10.70 3.79 -17.62
N THR A 71 11.29 2.60 -17.47
CA THR A 71 10.57 1.33 -17.44
C THR A 71 10.91 0.56 -16.15
N THR A 72 9.89 0.16 -15.41
CA THR A 72 10.06 -0.66 -14.20
C THR A 72 10.60 -2.06 -14.53
N GLU A 73 11.17 -2.77 -13.55
CA GLU A 73 11.55 -4.20 -13.72
C GLU A 73 10.36 -5.11 -14.13
N GLY A 74 9.12 -4.69 -13.84
CA GLY A 74 7.88 -5.35 -14.27
C GLY A 74 7.50 -5.11 -15.74
N GLY A 75 8.23 -4.23 -16.43
CA GLY A 75 7.99 -3.85 -17.82
C GLY A 75 7.00 -2.70 -18.00
N HIS A 76 6.54 -2.07 -16.91
CA HIS A 76 5.64 -0.93 -16.98
C HIS A 76 6.39 0.37 -17.26
N GLU A 77 5.89 1.15 -18.21
CA GLU A 77 6.46 2.44 -18.63
C GLU A 77 5.75 3.64 -17.99
N VAL A 78 6.45 4.76 -17.81
CA VAL A 78 5.80 5.99 -17.36
C VAL A 78 4.69 6.41 -18.33
N GLY A 79 3.53 6.74 -17.78
CA GLY A 79 2.29 7.02 -18.50
C GLY A 79 1.40 5.80 -18.72
N GLU A 80 1.88 4.58 -18.42
CA GLU A 80 1.06 3.38 -18.49
C GLU A 80 -0.01 3.36 -17.39
N THR A 81 -1.24 3.01 -17.77
CA THR A 81 -2.34 2.73 -16.85
C THR A 81 -2.61 1.23 -16.80
N VAL A 82 -2.54 0.67 -15.60
CA VAL A 82 -2.95 -0.71 -15.31
C VAL A 82 -4.34 -0.69 -14.68
N SER A 83 -5.22 -1.58 -15.15
CA SER A 83 -6.60 -1.69 -14.65
C SER A 83 -6.86 -3.10 -14.13
N ASP A 84 -7.38 -3.21 -12.92
CA ASP A 84 -7.77 -4.46 -12.27
C ASP A 84 -9.09 -4.32 -11.47
N GLU A 85 -9.42 -5.33 -10.66
CA GLU A 85 -10.66 -5.32 -9.86
C GLU A 85 -10.70 -4.26 -8.74
N ASN A 86 -9.55 -3.69 -8.39
CA ASN A 86 -9.37 -2.65 -7.39
C ASN A 86 -9.36 -1.25 -8.02
N GLY A 87 -9.42 -1.13 -9.35
CA GLY A 87 -9.53 0.13 -10.08
C GLY A 87 -8.40 0.33 -11.10
N GLU A 88 -8.04 1.59 -11.36
CA GLU A 88 -7.04 1.99 -12.34
C GLU A 88 -5.85 2.69 -11.65
N GLN A 89 -4.63 2.34 -12.02
CA GLN A 89 -3.40 2.94 -11.51
C GLN A 89 -2.54 3.38 -12.68
N THR A 90 -2.15 4.65 -12.70
CA THR A 90 -1.26 5.22 -13.72
C THR A 90 0.10 5.53 -13.10
N LEU A 91 1.15 4.97 -13.68
CA LEU A 91 2.53 5.32 -13.31
C LEU A 91 2.86 6.70 -13.88
N VAL A 92 3.06 7.69 -13.02
CA VAL A 92 3.23 9.10 -13.43
C VAL A 92 4.70 9.50 -13.50
N SER A 93 5.52 8.94 -12.63
CA SER A 93 6.95 9.21 -12.61
C SER A 93 7.70 8.05 -11.98
N LEU A 94 8.98 7.90 -12.31
CA LEU A 94 9.80 6.77 -11.93
C LEU A 94 11.25 7.18 -11.68
N ALA A 95 11.83 6.63 -10.63
CA ALA A 95 13.26 6.62 -10.39
C ALA A 95 13.61 5.18 -9.99
N ASP A 96 14.22 4.43 -10.90
CA ASP A 96 14.77 3.09 -10.64
C ASP A 96 16.24 3.18 -10.23
N ASP A 97 16.72 2.14 -9.54
CA ASP A 97 18.11 2.00 -9.10
C ASP A 97 18.62 3.25 -8.33
N VAL A 98 17.76 3.81 -7.46
CA VAL A 98 18.03 5.06 -6.71
C VAL A 98 19.36 4.99 -5.97
N GLY A 99 19.62 3.85 -5.32
CA GLY A 99 20.96 3.50 -4.87
C GLY A 99 21.03 2.92 -3.46
N THR A 100 22.27 2.75 -3.01
CA THR A 100 22.61 2.13 -1.72
C THR A 100 23.27 3.14 -0.79
N PHE A 101 22.78 3.20 0.45
CA PHE A 101 23.16 4.15 1.49
C PHE A 101 23.55 3.39 2.75
N GLU A 102 24.70 3.73 3.31
CA GLU A 102 25.22 3.11 4.54
C GLU A 102 25.05 4.07 5.72
N THR A 103 24.53 3.58 6.84
CA THR A 103 24.52 4.30 8.12
C THR A 103 24.84 3.36 9.27
N GLY A 104 26.04 3.50 9.85
CA GLY A 104 26.49 2.58 10.88
C GLY A 104 26.56 1.13 10.35
N PRO A 105 25.95 0.15 11.05
CA PRO A 105 25.86 -1.23 10.57
C PRO A 105 24.69 -1.49 9.62
N ILE A 106 23.89 -0.48 9.26
CA ILE A 106 22.75 -0.61 8.35
C ILE A 106 23.17 -0.27 6.92
N ILE A 107 22.78 -1.13 5.98
CA ILE A 107 22.73 -0.84 4.55
C ILE A 107 21.25 -0.66 4.17
N LEU A 108 20.90 0.49 3.61
CA LEU A 108 19.61 0.80 3.03
C LEU A 108 19.78 0.91 1.51
N GLU A 109 19.12 0.05 0.76
CA GLU A 109 18.99 0.14 -0.69
C GLU A 109 17.58 0.64 -1.00
N ILE A 110 17.49 1.72 -1.77
CA ILE A 110 16.24 2.18 -2.37
C ILE A 110 16.27 1.67 -3.80
N GLU A 111 15.43 0.69 -4.07
CA GLU A 111 15.36 0.03 -5.38
C GLU A 111 14.61 0.94 -6.36
N LYS A 112 13.54 1.58 -5.90
CA LYS A 112 12.66 2.39 -6.74
C LYS A 112 11.89 3.43 -5.94
N ALA A 113 11.65 4.59 -6.54
CA ALA A 113 10.62 5.52 -6.12
C ALA A 113 9.74 5.89 -7.32
N ASN A 114 8.41 5.91 -7.14
CA ASN A 114 7.50 6.27 -8.22
C ASN A 114 6.31 7.10 -7.71
N GLY A 115 5.85 8.01 -8.57
CA GLY A 115 4.59 8.72 -8.38
C GLY A 115 3.46 7.99 -9.10
N VAL A 116 2.32 7.83 -8.43
CA VAL A 116 1.16 7.11 -8.96
C VAL A 116 -0.11 7.92 -8.75
N SER A 117 -0.94 7.96 -9.81
CA SER A 117 -2.31 8.42 -9.75
C SER A 117 -3.24 7.20 -9.83
N ALA A 118 -4.09 7.02 -8.83
CA ALA A 118 -4.95 5.86 -8.69
C ALA A 118 -6.42 6.26 -8.54
N VAL A 119 -7.28 5.53 -9.23
CA VAL A 119 -8.73 5.53 -9.05
C VAL A 119 -9.10 4.17 -8.49
N PHE A 120 -9.63 4.12 -7.27
CA PHE A 120 -10.00 2.88 -6.61
C PHE A 120 -11.46 2.52 -6.88
N GLU A 121 -11.72 1.22 -7.01
CA GLU A 121 -13.05 0.65 -7.16
C GLU A 121 -13.28 -0.51 -6.17
N GLY A 122 -14.53 -0.95 -6.07
CA GLY A 122 -14.88 -2.18 -5.35
C GLY A 122 -14.53 -2.16 -3.86
N GLU A 123 -13.86 -3.22 -3.39
CA GLU A 123 -13.48 -3.37 -1.99
C GLU A 123 -12.33 -2.42 -1.60
N ALA A 124 -11.44 -2.08 -2.54
CA ALA A 124 -10.30 -1.19 -2.29
C ALA A 124 -10.78 0.23 -1.94
N ALA A 125 -11.69 0.80 -2.73
CA ALA A 125 -12.29 2.11 -2.43
C ALA A 125 -12.99 2.12 -1.06
N ALA A 126 -13.70 1.03 -0.73
CA ALA A 126 -14.39 0.89 0.56
C ALA A 126 -13.42 0.75 1.75
N LEU A 127 -12.25 0.13 1.53
CA LEU A 127 -11.22 -0.06 2.55
C LEU A 127 -10.44 1.23 2.81
N LEU A 128 -10.15 2.00 1.76
CA LEU A 128 -9.39 3.25 1.84
C LEU A 128 -10.26 4.46 2.19
N ASP A 129 -11.59 4.34 2.07
CA ASP A 129 -12.55 5.46 2.25
C ASP A 129 -12.28 6.63 1.29
N GLN A 130 -11.71 6.32 0.11
CA GLN A 130 -11.44 7.26 -0.97
C GLN A 130 -11.49 6.55 -2.33
N ASP A 131 -12.03 7.27 -3.33
CA ASP A 131 -12.18 6.76 -4.70
C ASP A 131 -10.97 7.13 -5.57
N GLU A 132 -10.16 8.10 -5.15
CA GLU A 132 -9.00 8.60 -5.90
C GLU A 132 -7.84 8.87 -4.94
N ALA A 133 -6.61 8.68 -5.39
CA ALA A 133 -5.40 8.99 -4.66
C ALA A 133 -4.25 9.38 -5.58
N GLU A 134 -3.43 10.28 -5.07
CA GLU A 134 -2.12 10.59 -5.60
C GLU A 134 -1.12 10.20 -4.52
N TYR A 135 -0.12 9.38 -4.86
CA TYR A 135 0.85 8.93 -3.86
C TYR A 135 2.23 8.70 -4.46
N ILE A 136 3.23 8.74 -3.57
CA ILE A 136 4.59 8.27 -3.86
C ILE A 136 4.77 6.90 -3.22
N GLN A 137 5.23 5.91 -3.98
CA GLN A 137 5.67 4.62 -3.48
C GLN A 137 7.20 4.54 -3.51
N VAL A 138 7.79 4.03 -2.42
CA VAL A 138 9.23 3.80 -2.31
C VAL A 138 9.48 2.34 -1.93
N ASP A 139 10.18 1.61 -2.80
CA ASP A 139 10.54 0.21 -2.61
C ASP A 139 11.98 0.14 -2.09
N MET A 140 12.20 -0.61 -1.01
CA MET A 140 13.48 -0.62 -0.31
C MET A 140 13.87 -1.99 0.25
N ASN A 141 15.17 -2.18 0.40
CA ASN A 141 15.80 -3.29 1.10
C ASN A 141 16.71 -2.75 2.21
N VAL A 142 16.67 -3.37 3.38
CA VAL A 142 17.45 -2.95 4.53
C VAL A 142 18.11 -4.15 5.17
N GLU A 143 19.42 -4.06 5.34
CA GLU A 143 20.26 -5.10 5.93
C GLU A 143 20.98 -4.55 7.17
N ASN A 144 20.93 -5.31 8.27
CA ASN A 144 21.90 -5.18 9.36
C ASN A 144 23.11 -6.05 9.04
N THR A 145 24.29 -5.44 8.88
CA THR A 145 25.54 -6.13 8.53
C THR A 145 26.35 -6.60 9.75
N SER A 146 25.85 -6.35 10.96
CA SER A 146 26.51 -6.70 12.22
C SER A 146 25.89 -7.94 12.87
N GLU A 147 26.65 -8.60 13.75
CA GLU A 147 26.14 -9.68 14.60
C GLU A 147 25.27 -9.16 15.76
N ASP A 148 25.33 -7.86 16.05
CA ASP A 148 24.59 -7.20 17.13
C ASP A 148 23.18 -6.81 16.66
N ASP A 149 22.23 -6.71 17.59
CA ASP A 149 20.85 -6.30 17.29
C ASP A 149 20.79 -4.77 17.14
N ILE A 150 20.18 -4.32 16.05
CA ILE A 150 20.11 -2.89 15.69
C ILE A 150 18.66 -2.47 15.51
N MET A 151 18.28 -1.35 16.09
CA MET A 151 16.98 -0.72 15.86
C MET A 151 17.09 0.31 14.74
N PHE A 152 16.28 0.15 13.69
CA PHE A 152 16.17 1.11 12.59
C PHE A 152 14.72 1.18 12.10
N TYR A 153 14.31 2.38 11.70
CA TYR A 153 12.90 2.68 11.36
C TYR A 153 12.79 3.07 9.89
N ALA A 154 13.09 2.12 9.01
CA ALA A 154 13.15 2.36 7.57
C ALA A 154 11.79 2.70 6.96
N SER A 155 10.70 2.09 7.44
CA SER A 155 9.35 2.36 6.95
C SER A 155 8.69 3.56 7.62
N GLN A 156 9.45 4.40 8.33
CA GLN A 156 9.00 5.64 8.99
C GLN A 156 9.81 6.87 8.53
N ALA A 157 10.43 6.81 7.35
CA ALA A 157 11.08 7.98 6.80
C ALA A 157 10.06 9.12 6.60
N THR A 158 10.45 10.35 6.90
CA THR A 158 9.64 11.51 6.51
C THR A 158 9.97 11.86 5.06
N LEU A 159 8.94 11.96 4.21
CA LEU A 159 9.09 12.40 2.82
C LEU A 159 8.81 13.90 2.73
N ILE A 160 9.64 14.63 1.99
CA ILE A 160 9.43 16.05 1.67
C ILE A 160 9.42 16.21 0.15
N THR A 161 8.36 16.79 -0.41
CA THR A 161 8.26 17.05 -1.85
C THR A 161 8.79 18.43 -2.23
N ASP A 162 9.17 18.62 -3.49
CA ASP A 162 9.48 19.96 -4.03
C ASP A 162 8.26 20.88 -4.14
N THR A 163 7.05 20.30 -4.13
CA THR A 163 5.77 21.03 -4.00
C THR A 163 5.55 21.60 -2.59
N GLY A 164 6.37 21.19 -1.61
CA GLY A 164 6.39 21.72 -0.25
C GLY A 164 5.57 20.93 0.77
N GLU A 165 5.21 19.70 0.44
CA GLU A 165 4.53 18.77 1.36
C GLU A 165 5.55 18.06 2.25
N GLN A 166 5.15 17.74 3.48
CA GLN A 166 5.90 16.89 4.39
C GLN A 166 4.96 15.77 4.83
N LEU A 167 5.28 14.53 4.48
CA LEU A 167 4.39 13.39 4.57
C LEU A 167 5.04 12.28 5.41
N ASP A 168 4.21 11.63 6.22
CA ASP A 168 4.54 10.38 6.89
C ASP A 168 3.96 9.22 6.06
N PRO A 169 4.56 8.02 6.11
CA PRO A 169 4.07 6.89 5.34
C PRO A 169 2.75 6.36 5.90
N ASP A 170 1.88 5.87 5.02
CA ASP A 170 0.62 5.26 5.39
C ASP A 170 0.86 3.95 6.14
N MET A 171 0.35 3.87 7.36
CA MET A 171 0.57 2.72 8.24
C MET A 171 -0.14 1.44 7.80
N PHE A 172 -1.14 1.54 6.92
CA PHE A 172 -1.95 0.40 6.51
C PHE A 172 -1.41 -0.25 5.24
N LEU A 173 -0.99 0.57 4.26
CA LEU A 173 -0.46 0.10 2.98
C LEU A 173 1.05 -0.16 3.01
N SER A 174 1.80 0.52 3.88
CA SER A 174 3.25 0.33 3.95
C SER A 174 3.63 -0.96 4.65
N ASP A 175 4.67 -1.61 4.14
CA ASP A 175 5.26 -2.80 4.75
C ASP A 175 5.95 -2.46 6.06
N HIS A 176 5.85 -3.36 7.03
CA HIS A 176 6.51 -3.19 8.31
C HIS A 176 7.98 -3.62 8.24
N MET A 177 8.85 -2.64 8.05
CA MET A 177 10.30 -2.85 8.04
C MET A 177 10.97 -2.34 9.33
N ASP A 178 10.23 -1.59 10.13
CA ASP A 178 10.71 -0.95 11.34
C ASP A 178 11.14 -1.90 12.47
N GLY A 179 11.87 -1.31 13.40
CA GLY A 179 12.19 -1.88 14.70
C GLY A 179 13.50 -2.65 14.67
N GLU A 180 13.50 -3.80 15.34
CA GLU A 180 14.71 -4.57 15.58
C GLU A 180 15.10 -5.40 14.35
N TYR A 181 16.37 -5.30 13.98
CA TYR A 181 17.07 -6.14 13.02
C TYR A 181 18.04 -7.01 13.82
N PHE A 182 17.61 -8.24 14.10
CA PHE A 182 18.49 -9.23 14.71
C PHE A 182 19.71 -9.46 13.83
N GLY A 183 20.89 -9.68 14.40
CA GLY A 183 22.15 -9.71 13.66
C GLY A 183 22.08 -10.40 12.28
N GLU A 184 22.69 -9.77 11.27
CA GLU A 184 22.76 -10.26 9.88
C GLU A 184 21.39 -10.50 9.20
N VAL A 185 20.33 -9.78 9.58
CA VAL A 185 19.00 -9.87 8.96
C VAL A 185 18.76 -8.75 7.94
N SER A 186 18.11 -9.12 6.84
CA SER A 186 17.53 -8.21 5.87
C SER A 186 16.00 -8.21 5.90
N LYS A 187 15.40 -7.06 5.62
CA LYS A 187 13.96 -6.88 5.38
C LYS A 187 13.80 -6.11 4.07
N SER A 188 12.73 -6.39 3.32
CA SER A 188 12.38 -5.65 2.09
C SER A 188 10.90 -5.32 2.13
N GLY A 189 10.51 -4.24 1.46
CA GLY A 189 9.13 -3.79 1.44
C GLY A 189 8.96 -2.40 0.84
N SER A 190 7.73 -1.93 0.84
CA SER A 190 7.34 -0.66 0.22
C SER A 190 6.78 0.31 1.26
N SER A 191 7.03 1.61 1.08
CA SER A 191 6.37 2.68 1.84
C SER A 191 5.53 3.55 0.92
N TYR A 192 4.30 3.86 1.33
CA TYR A 192 3.34 4.65 0.55
C TYR A 192 3.09 5.99 1.22
N TYR A 193 3.23 7.08 0.47
CA TYR A 193 3.03 8.45 0.95
C TYR A 193 1.93 9.12 0.15
N PHE A 194 0.74 9.26 0.73
CA PHE A 194 -0.38 9.94 0.07
C PHE A 194 -0.15 11.45 0.04
N LEU A 195 -0.22 12.03 -1.15
CA LEU A 195 -0.14 13.46 -1.37
C LEU A 195 -1.46 14.10 -0.92
N GLU A 196 -1.38 15.20 -0.17
CA GLU A 196 -2.55 15.89 0.37
C GLU A 196 -2.93 17.11 -0.47
N ASN A 197 -1.95 17.76 -1.09
CA ASN A 197 -2.10 19.07 -1.71
C ASN A 197 -1.51 19.18 -3.13
N SER A 198 -0.87 18.13 -3.64
CA SER A 198 -0.36 18.06 -5.01
C SER A 198 -0.71 16.73 -5.67
N THR A 199 -0.56 16.66 -7.00
CA THR A 199 -0.65 15.41 -7.75
C THR A 199 0.73 14.79 -7.94
N ALA A 200 0.78 13.49 -8.26
CA ALA A 200 2.03 12.82 -8.58
C ALA A 200 2.76 13.47 -9.77
N ASP A 201 2.01 14.05 -10.72
CA ASP A 201 2.56 14.80 -11.87
C ASP A 201 3.07 16.20 -11.47
N GLU A 202 2.76 16.72 -10.30
CA GLU A 202 3.32 18.00 -9.86
C GLU A 202 4.67 17.81 -9.15
N VAL A 203 4.92 16.62 -8.58
CA VAL A 203 6.15 16.29 -7.86
C VAL A 203 7.27 15.93 -8.84
N GLN A 204 8.41 16.63 -8.73
CA GLN A 204 9.60 16.39 -9.56
C GLN A 204 10.74 15.77 -8.76
N SER A 205 10.78 16.04 -7.46
CA SER A 205 11.80 15.47 -6.58
C SER A 205 11.27 15.30 -5.17
N ILE A 206 11.78 14.29 -4.48
CA ILE A 206 11.48 14.01 -3.08
C ILE A 206 12.77 13.95 -2.26
N GLU A 207 12.66 14.30 -0.98
CA GLU A 207 13.71 14.09 0.01
C GLU A 207 13.19 13.13 1.09
N LEU A 208 13.86 12.00 1.28
CA LEU A 208 13.58 11.05 2.35
C LEU A 208 14.52 11.29 3.53
N ARG A 209 13.94 11.43 4.73
CA ARG A 209 14.69 11.61 5.98
C ARG A 209 14.52 10.42 6.90
N TYR A 210 15.63 9.78 7.24
CA TYR A 210 15.68 8.66 8.18
C TYR A 210 16.41 9.07 9.45
N SER A 211 15.87 8.66 10.60
CA SER A 211 16.59 8.76 11.87
C SER A 211 17.80 7.83 11.89
N ALA A 212 18.83 8.17 12.66
CA ALA A 212 19.98 7.30 12.83
C ALA A 212 19.57 5.93 13.44
N PRO A 213 20.23 4.82 13.05
CA PRO A 213 20.06 3.55 13.72
C PRO A 213 20.60 3.61 15.16
N THR A 214 20.00 2.81 16.04
CA THR A 214 20.37 2.75 17.45
C THR A 214 20.67 1.32 17.89
N ASP A 215 21.56 1.17 18.87
CA ASP A 215 21.83 -0.12 19.53
C ASP A 215 20.81 -0.43 20.64
N GLU A 216 20.98 -1.58 21.31
CA GLU A 216 20.14 -2.01 22.45
C GLU A 216 20.10 -1.00 23.62
N ASP A 217 21.13 -0.15 23.74
CA ASP A 217 21.23 0.89 24.76
C ASP A 217 20.59 2.23 24.30
N PHE A 218 19.94 2.24 23.13
CA PHE A 218 19.35 3.42 22.47
C PHE A 218 20.39 4.50 22.15
N MET A 219 21.63 4.11 21.90
CA MET A 219 22.68 5.01 21.47
C MET A 219 22.78 4.97 19.95
N ASP A 220 22.93 6.15 19.33
CA ASP A 220 23.13 6.24 17.89
C ASP A 220 24.42 5.50 17.49
N VAL A 221 24.30 4.59 16.52
CA VAL A 221 25.41 3.81 15.96
C VAL A 221 25.64 4.11 14.48
N GLY A 222 24.91 5.07 13.94
CA GLY A 222 25.06 5.63 12.60
C GLY A 222 24.68 7.11 12.58
N ASP A 223 24.56 7.65 11.39
CA ASP A 223 24.10 9.03 11.14
C ASP A 223 22.65 9.03 10.62
N GLU A 224 21.97 10.16 10.73
CA GLU A 224 20.70 10.40 10.02
C GLU A 224 20.97 10.37 8.50
N LEU A 225 20.02 9.83 7.73
CA LEU A 225 20.09 9.86 6.26
C LEU A 225 19.14 10.93 5.71
N GLN A 226 19.63 11.68 4.72
CA GLN A 226 18.86 12.60 3.90
C GLN A 226 19.16 12.24 2.45
N ILE A 227 18.16 11.74 1.74
CA ILE A 227 18.30 11.20 0.39
C ILE A 227 17.39 11.98 -0.53
N GLU A 228 17.99 12.71 -1.47
CA GLU A 228 17.28 13.43 -2.54
C GLU A 228 17.14 12.49 -3.73
N ILE A 229 15.92 12.40 -4.28
CA ILE A 229 15.56 11.57 -5.43
C ILE A 229 14.83 12.44 -6.43
N ASP A 230 15.37 12.54 -7.64
CA ASP A 230 14.69 13.13 -8.79
C ASP A 230 13.78 12.06 -9.43
N LEU A 231 12.54 12.41 -9.75
CA LEU A 231 11.57 11.50 -10.38
C LEU A 231 11.51 11.80 -11.88
N GLU A 232 11.82 10.80 -12.70
CA GLU A 232 11.81 10.91 -14.17
C GLU A 232 10.40 10.69 -14.73
N ARG A 233 10.13 11.26 -15.90
CA ARG A 233 8.84 11.16 -16.61
C ARG A 233 9.03 10.65 -18.01
#